data_AF-A0A9E2Y3V9-F1
#
_entry.id   AF-A0A9E2Y3V9-F1
#
_cell.length_a   1.000
_cell.length_b   1.000
_cell.length_c   1.000
_cell.angle_alpha   90.00
_cell.angle_beta   90.00
_cell.angle_gamma   90.00
#
_symmetry.space_group_name_H-M   'P 1'
#
loop_
_entity.id
_entity.type
_entity.pdbx_description
1 polymer ?
#
loop_
_entity_poly.entity_id
_entity_poly.type
_entity_poly.pdbx_seq_one_letter_code
_entity_poly.pdbx_strand_id
1 'polypeptide(L)' 'ADKGRAMAAFLAEPPFFGRRPVFVGDDMTDEDGFREIRCRGGVAIRVGPFDGLTAANYRLPTVEAVLAWLASSVLR' A
#
# COMPACT_ATOMS: atom_id res chain seq x y z
N ALA A 1 -5.83 -14.51 -9.68
CA ALA A 1 -4.61 -13.71 -9.53
C ALA A 1 -4.94 -12.59 -8.57
N ASP A 2 -4.26 -12.51 -7.42
CA ASP A 2 -4.46 -11.47 -6.43
C ASP A 2 -3.35 -10.41 -6.50
N LYS A 3 -3.61 -9.23 -5.94
CA LYS A 3 -2.66 -8.10 -5.92
C LYS A 3 -1.39 -8.43 -5.12
N GLY A 4 -1.47 -9.31 -4.12
CA GLY A 4 -0.32 -9.75 -3.33
C GLY A 4 0.73 -10.44 -4.20
N ARG A 5 0.32 -11.38 -5.07
CA ARG A 5 1.23 -12.05 -6.01
C ARG A 5 1.85 -11.08 -7.01
N ALA A 6 1.09 -10.10 -7.49
CA ALA A 6 1.63 -9.07 -8.38
C ALA A 6 2.71 -8.22 -7.68
N MET A 7 2.49 -7.84 -6.41
CA MET A 7 3.49 -7.13 -5.62
C MET A 7 4.74 -7.97 -5.39
N ALA A 8 4.58 -9.22 -5.00
CA ALA A 8 5.72 -10.11 -4.78
C ALA A 8 6.60 -10.20 -6.05
N ALA A 9 5.98 -10.26 -7.24
CA ALA A 9 6.68 -10.25 -8.51
C ALA A 9 7.42 -8.93 -8.76
N PHE A 10 6.75 -7.77 -8.67
CA PHE A 10 7.41 -6.48 -8.87
C PHE A 10 8.58 -6.27 -7.90
N LEU A 11 8.41 -6.61 -6.62
CA LEU A 11 9.44 -6.42 -5.59
C LEU A 11 10.64 -7.36 -5.74
N ALA A 12 10.55 -8.38 -6.60
CA ALA A 12 11.67 -9.23 -6.96
C ALA A 12 12.49 -8.68 -8.14
N GLU A 13 12.03 -7.63 -8.81
CA GLU A 13 12.63 -7.09 -10.02
C GLU A 13 13.19 -5.67 -9.83
N PRO A 14 14.31 -5.30 -10.48
CA PRO A 14 14.72 -3.91 -10.60
C PRO A 14 13.63 -3.06 -11.29
N PRO A 15 13.43 -1.79 -10.90
CA PRO A 15 14.16 -1.03 -9.90
C PRO A 15 13.61 -1.19 -8.46
N PHE A 16 12.64 -2.08 -8.24
CA PHE A 16 11.94 -2.21 -6.96
C PHE A 16 12.66 -3.10 -5.95
N PHE A 17 13.46 -4.06 -6.43
CA PHE A 17 14.24 -4.95 -5.59
C PHE A 17 15.08 -4.18 -4.55
N GLY A 18 15.00 -4.62 -3.29
CA GLY A 18 15.71 -4.02 -2.16
C GLY A 18 15.12 -2.71 -1.63
N ARG A 19 14.08 -2.13 -2.25
CA ARG A 19 13.39 -0.95 -1.73
C ARG A 19 12.38 -1.32 -0.66
N ARG A 20 12.11 -0.38 0.26
CA ARG A 20 10.98 -0.49 1.18
C ARG A 20 9.68 -0.20 0.43
N PRO A 21 8.74 -1.15 0.33
CA PRO A 21 7.56 -0.95 -0.49
C PRO A 21 6.50 -0.12 0.24
N VAL A 22 5.78 0.69 -0.51
CA VAL A 22 4.62 1.45 -0.04
C VAL A 22 3.44 1.15 -0.95
N PHE A 23 2.32 0.76 -0.37
CA PHE A 23 1.10 0.42 -1.11
C PHE A 23 -0.11 1.15 -0.53
N VAL A 24 -0.94 1.70 -1.41
CA VAL A 24 -2.15 2.46 -1.08
C VAL A 24 -3.31 1.84 -1.85
N GLY A 25 -4.40 1.50 -1.16
CA GLY A 25 -5.59 0.88 -1.74
C GLY A 25 -6.85 1.18 -0.95
N ASP A 26 -8.03 0.96 -1.52
CA ASP A 26 -9.34 1.38 -1.00
C ASP A 26 -10.37 0.26 -0.91
N ASP A 27 -10.18 -0.88 -1.57
CA ASP A 27 -11.18 -1.94 -1.64
C ASP A 27 -10.77 -3.23 -0.89
N MET A 28 -11.57 -4.29 -1.02
CA MET A 28 -11.28 -5.59 -0.40
C MET A 28 -10.16 -6.35 -1.13
N THR A 29 -9.97 -6.12 -2.42
CA THR A 29 -8.95 -6.80 -3.22
C THR A 29 -7.53 -6.35 -2.87
N ASP A 30 -7.40 -5.16 -2.28
CA ASP A 30 -6.15 -4.60 -1.78
C ASP A 30 -5.61 -5.30 -0.54
N GLU A 31 -6.44 -6.05 0.19
CA GLU A 31 -6.07 -6.67 1.47
C GLU A 31 -4.94 -7.70 1.32
N ASP A 32 -4.89 -8.45 0.23
CA ASP A 32 -3.77 -9.35 -0.06
C ASP A 32 -2.48 -8.58 -0.35
N GLY A 33 -2.59 -7.41 -1.00
CA GLY A 33 -1.49 -6.49 -1.18
C GLY A 33 -0.99 -5.93 0.16
N PHE A 34 -1.89 -5.50 1.05
CA PHE A 34 -1.51 -5.01 2.38
C PHE A 34 -0.77 -6.06 3.20
N ARG A 35 -1.22 -7.33 3.16
CA ARG A 35 -0.52 -8.44 3.84
C ARG A 35 0.89 -8.63 3.31
N GLU A 36 1.05 -8.71 1.99
CA GLU A 36 2.35 -8.89 1.34
C GLU A 36 3.33 -7.76 1.71
N ILE A 37 2.85 -6.52 1.67
CA ILE A 37 3.64 -5.33 2.00
C ILE A 37 4.05 -5.33 3.46
N ARG A 38 3.14 -5.70 4.37
CA ARG A 38 3.44 -5.82 5.80
C ARG A 38 4.44 -6.91 6.11
N CYS A 39 4.32 -8.09 5.49
CA CYS A 39 5.26 -9.19 5.68
C CYS A 39 6.71 -8.79 5.31
N ARG A 40 6.86 -7.80 4.42
CA ARG A 40 8.16 -7.27 3.99
C ARG A 40 8.62 -6.02 4.75
N GLY A 41 7.94 -5.66 5.85
CA GLY A 41 8.25 -4.46 6.63
C GLY A 41 7.97 -3.14 5.90
N GLY A 42 7.09 -3.17 4.90
CA GLY A 42 6.66 -2.02 4.13
C GLY A 42 5.54 -1.22 4.79
N VAL A 43 5.00 -0.26 4.03
CA VAL A 43 3.93 0.64 4.47
C VAL A 43 2.67 0.35 3.67
N ALA A 44 1.65 -0.21 4.31
CA ALA A 44 0.33 -0.43 3.73
C ALA A 44 -0.66 0.63 4.23
N ILE A 45 -1.34 1.33 3.32
CA ILE A 45 -2.27 2.43 3.62
C ILE A 45 -3.64 2.12 3.00
N ARG A 46 -4.68 2.11 3.83
CA ARG A 46 -6.06 2.01 3.38
C ARG A 46 -6.67 3.40 3.15
N VAL A 47 -7.45 3.56 2.08
CA VAL A 47 -8.16 4.80 1.78
C VAL A 47 -9.65 4.65 2.07
N GLY A 48 -10.27 5.70 2.60
CA GLY A 48 -11.73 5.80 2.69
C GLY A 48 -12.35 5.17 3.94
N PRO A 49 -13.69 5.29 4.07
CA PRO A 49 -14.48 4.57 5.06
C PRO A 49 -14.35 3.05 4.87
N PHE A 50 -14.44 2.29 5.97
CA PHE A 50 -14.32 0.84 6.00
C PHE A 50 -14.61 0.35 7.40
N ASP A 51 -15.56 -0.57 7.47
CA ASP A 51 -16.11 -1.07 8.72
C ASP A 51 -15.65 -2.51 8.99
N GLY A 52 -14.74 -3.03 8.15
CA GLY A 52 -14.16 -4.35 8.27
C GLY A 52 -12.74 -4.36 8.86
N LEU A 53 -12.22 -5.57 9.08
CA LEU A 53 -10.81 -5.77 9.43
C LEU A 53 -9.94 -5.47 8.20
N THR A 54 -8.93 -4.63 8.39
CA THR A 54 -7.92 -4.36 7.37
C THR A 54 -6.54 -4.80 7.83
N ALA A 55 -5.76 -5.34 6.90
CA ALA A 55 -4.35 -5.60 7.06
C ALA A 55 -3.50 -4.34 6.81
N ALA A 56 -4.04 -3.18 6.45
CA ALA A 56 -3.24 -1.96 6.32
C ALA A 56 -2.68 -1.50 7.68
N ASN A 57 -1.49 -0.89 7.68
CA ASN A 57 -0.89 -0.29 8.88
C ASN A 57 -1.51 1.06 9.22
N TYR A 58 -1.88 1.80 8.18
CA TYR A 58 -2.32 3.18 8.26
C TYR A 58 -3.59 3.38 7.45
N ARG A 59 -4.23 4.52 7.67
CA ARG A 59 -5.44 4.92 6.97
C ARG A 59 -5.39 6.38 6.58
N LEU A 60 -5.81 6.67 5.37
CA LEU A 60 -6.12 8.02 4.90
C LEU A 60 -7.62 8.11 4.60
N PRO A 61 -8.29 9.20 5.02
CA PRO A 61 -9.74 9.26 4.98
C PRO A 61 -10.29 9.42 3.56
N THR A 62 -9.51 10.03 2.64
CA THR A 62 -9.96 10.34 1.29
C THR A 62 -8.80 10.31 0.29
N VAL A 63 -9.12 10.37 -1.00
CA VAL A 63 -8.14 10.47 -2.08
C VAL A 63 -7.35 11.78 -1.99
N GLU A 64 -7.99 12.88 -1.61
CA GLU A 64 -7.33 14.18 -1.43
C GLU A 64 -6.25 14.10 -0.34
N ALA A 65 -6.51 13.35 0.74
CA ALA A 65 -5.51 13.10 1.78
C ALA A 65 -4.31 12.30 1.26
N VAL A 66 -4.52 11.35 0.34
CA VAL A 66 -3.44 10.60 -0.35
C VAL A 66 -2.60 11.56 -1.18
N LEU A 67 -3.23 12.42 -1.98
CA LEU A 67 -2.52 13.38 -2.84
C LEU A 67 -1.71 14.39 -2.00
N ALA A 68 -2.29 14.91 -0.92
CA ALA A 68 -1.59 15.80 0.00
C ALA A 68 -0.36 15.12 0.64
N TRP A 69 -0.53 13.86 1.08
CA TRP A 69 0.56 13.06 1.64
C TRP A 69 1.68 12.82 0.61
N LEU A 70 1.34 12.44 -0.63
CA LEU A 70 2.33 12.25 -1.71
C LEU A 70 3.07 13.55 -2.03
N ALA A 71 2.36 14.67 -2.16
CA ALA A 71 2.98 15.98 -2.41
C ALA A 71 3.99 16.35 -1.31
N SER A 72 3.64 16.12 -0.03
CA SER A 72 4.56 16.36 1.10
C SER A 72 5.78 15.44 1.13
N SER A 73 5.71 14.29 0.44
CA SER A 73 6.77 13.27 0.43
C SER A 73 7.76 13.45 -0.72
N VAL A 74 7.33 14.06 -1.83
CA VAL A 74 8.15 14.30 -3.02
C VAL A 74 8.88 15.65 -2.96
N LEU A 75 8.35 16.63 -2.23
CA LEU A 75 8.95 17.97 -2.08
C LEU A 75 10.08 18.02 -1.03
N ARG A 76 10.88 16.95 -0.90
CA ARG A 76 12.05 16.91 -0.02
C ARG A 76 13.35 16.96 -0.80
#